data_AF-A0A4R4SHN3-F1
#
_entry.id   AF-A0A4R4SHN3-F1
#
_cell.length_a   1.000
_cell.length_b   1.000
_cell.length_c   1.000
_cell.angle_alpha   90.00
_cell.angle_beta   90.00
_cell.angle_gamma   90.00
#
_symmetry.space_group_name_H-M   'P 1'
#
loop_
_entity.id
_entity.type
_entity.pdbx_description
1 polymer ?
#
loop_
_entity_poly.entity_id
_entity_poly.type
_entity_poly.pdbx_seq_one_letter_code
_entity_poly.pdbx_strand_id
1 'polypeptide(L)'
;MNVGVVVYCRARDYLGCRTHLDERRLLALDPSLDLAGVRAGLKAVDAVCCGGERAGQAADEAPGTRFRWLTAPRSTILQPGPVHAGLTEDPKAELDRLLHLLVK
;
A
#
# COMPACT_ATOMS: atom_id res chain seq x y z
N MET A 1 3.82 12.68 3.76
CA MET A 1 2.60 12.31 4.52
C MET A 1 2.25 10.87 4.18
N ASN A 2 1.80 10.07 5.15
CA ASN A 2 1.35 8.69 4.87
C ASN A 2 -0.05 8.72 4.25
N VAL A 3 -0.31 7.82 3.30
CA VAL A 3 -1.60 7.69 2.59
C VAL A 3 -2.11 6.25 2.56
N GLY A 4 -1.38 5.31 3.16
CA GLY A 4 -1.77 3.91 3.19
C GLY A 4 -0.78 3.02 3.92
N VAL A 5 -1.20 1.78 4.11
CA VAL A 5 -0.45 0.70 4.76
C VAL A 5 -0.54 -0.55 3.88
N VAL A 6 0.56 -1.28 3.79
CA VAL A 6 0.61 -2.63 3.20
C VAL A 6 1.02 -3.60 4.31
N VAL A 7 0.32 -4.72 4.42
CA VAL A 7 0.65 -5.81 5.36
C VAL A 7 0.88 -7.08 4.58
N TYR A 8 1.99 -7.74 4.88
CA TYR A 8 2.33 -9.07 4.37
C TYR A 8 2.54 -10.03 5.55
N CYS A 9 1.84 -11.16 5.53
CA CYS A 9 1.98 -12.23 6.51
C CYS A 9 2.10 -13.58 5.81
N ARG A 10 3.33 -14.09 5.67
CA ARG A 10 3.61 -15.38 5.03
C ARG A 10 2.87 -16.54 5.68
N ALA A 11 2.82 -16.58 7.01
CA ALA A 11 2.22 -17.69 7.76
C ALA A 11 0.69 -17.81 7.54
N ARG A 12 0.04 -16.74 7.10
CA ARG A 12 -1.40 -16.70 6.80
C ARG A 12 -1.69 -16.47 5.32
N ASP A 13 -0.67 -16.61 4.47
CA ASP A 13 -0.72 -16.33 3.02
C ASP A 13 -1.42 -15.00 2.66
N TYR A 14 -1.12 -13.96 3.44
CA TYR A 14 -1.83 -12.68 3.34
C TYR A 14 -0.93 -11.60 2.75
N LEU A 15 -1.44 -10.89 1.74
CA LEU A 15 -0.94 -9.60 1.29
C LEU A 15 -2.14 -8.68 1.07
N GLY A 16 -2.15 -7.54 1.74
CA GLY A 16 -3.24 -6.58 1.64
C GLY A 16 -2.77 -5.16 1.82
N CYS A 17 -3.54 -4.22 1.27
CA CYS A 17 -3.34 -2.80 1.54
C CYS A 17 -4.63 -2.10 1.93
N ARG A 18 -4.46 -0.98 2.63
CA ARG A 18 -5.51 0.00 2.87
C ARG A 18 -4.94 1.38 2.61
N THR A 19 -5.75 2.23 2.02
CA THR A 19 -5.35 3.59 1.69
C THR A 19 -6.40 4.56 2.20
N HIS A 20 -5.94 5.75 2.58
CA HIS A 20 -6.79 6.86 2.94
C HIS A 20 -6.14 8.14 2.42
N LEU A 21 -6.90 8.89 1.63
CA LEU A 21 -6.46 10.16 1.07
C LEU A 21 -7.19 11.30 1.77
N ASP A 22 -6.47 12.07 2.59
CA ASP A 22 -6.94 13.38 3.02
C ASP A 22 -6.47 14.42 1.99
N GLU A 23 -7.35 14.69 1.02
CA GLU A 23 -7.08 15.62 -0.08
C GLU A 23 -6.81 17.03 0.41
N ARG A 24 -7.49 17.47 1.48
CA ARG A 24 -7.30 18.82 2.02
C ARG A 24 -5.91 18.95 2.60
N ARG A 25 -5.44 17.95 3.36
CA ARG A 25 -4.08 17.94 3.91
C ARG A 25 -3.02 17.85 2.82
N LEU A 26 -3.26 17.06 1.78
CA LEU A 26 -2.34 16.97 0.63
C LEU A 26 -2.23 18.31 -0.10
N LEU A 27 -3.36 18.92 -0.45
CA LEU A 27 -3.38 20.20 -1.16
C LEU A 27 -2.87 21.37 -0.29
N ALA A 28 -2.92 21.24 1.04
CA ALA A 28 -2.28 22.19 1.94
C ALA A 28 -0.73 22.09 1.91
N LEU A 29 -0.17 20.91 1.63
CA LEU A 29 1.28 20.72 1.47
C LEU A 29 1.75 21.16 0.09
N ASP A 30 0.98 20.82 -0.94
CA ASP A 30 1.23 21.23 -2.33
C ASP A 30 -0.11 21.46 -3.05
N PRO A 31 -0.51 22.73 -3.27
CA PRO A 31 -1.76 23.06 -3.97
C PRO A 31 -1.80 22.60 -5.44
N SER A 32 -0.64 22.28 -6.04
CA SER A 32 -0.53 21.85 -7.43
C SER A 32 -0.49 20.33 -7.60
N LEU A 33 -0.58 19.57 -6.49
CA LEU A 33 -0.48 18.12 -6.51
C LEU A 33 -1.55 17.46 -7.39
N ASP A 34 -1.11 16.56 -8.28
CA ASP A 34 -2.01 15.72 -9.09
C ASP A 34 -2.67 14.61 -8.23
N LEU A 35 -3.81 14.94 -7.65
CA LEU A 35 -4.61 13.99 -6.88
C LEU A 35 -5.10 12.79 -7.71
N ALA A 36 -5.32 12.97 -9.02
CA ALA A 36 -5.75 11.87 -9.88
C ALA A 36 -4.62 10.85 -10.07
N GLY A 37 -3.40 11.33 -10.33
CA GLY A 37 -2.19 10.51 -10.39
C GLY A 37 -1.92 9.77 -9.08
N VAL A 38 -2.07 10.44 -7.93
CA VAL A 38 -1.95 9.80 -6.61
C VAL A 38 -2.97 8.66 -6.45
N ARG A 39 -4.24 8.89 -6.78
CA ARG A 39 -5.28 7.84 -6.72
C ARG A 39 -4.97 6.67 -7.67
N ALA A 40 -4.51 6.96 -8.88
CA ALA A 40 -4.14 5.93 -9.84
C ALA A 40 -2.99 5.06 -9.32
N GLY A 41 -1.96 5.69 -8.74
CA GLY A 41 -0.85 4.97 -8.12
C GLY A 41 -1.30 4.08 -6.95
N LEU A 42 -2.20 4.57 -6.09
CA LEU A 42 -2.73 3.77 -4.98
C LEU A 42 -3.58 2.59 -5.46
N LYS A 43 -4.36 2.76 -6.53
CA LYS A 43 -5.08 1.65 -7.18
C LYS A 43 -4.12 0.61 -7.74
N ALA A 44 -2.98 1.02 -8.31
CA ALA A 44 -1.96 0.09 -8.77
C ALA A 44 -1.34 -0.71 -7.61
N VAL A 45 -1.06 -0.06 -6.47
CA VAL A 45 -0.59 -0.76 -5.25
C VAL A 45 -1.62 -1.79 -4.76
N ASP A 46 -2.90 -1.42 -4.70
CA ASP A 46 -3.98 -2.33 -4.31
C ASP A 46 -4.11 -3.52 -5.27
N ALA A 47 -4.01 -3.26 -6.57
CA ALA A 47 -4.05 -4.29 -7.59
C ALA A 47 -2.91 -5.31 -7.44
N VAL A 48 -1.68 -4.85 -7.17
CA VAL A 48 -0.54 -5.72 -6.88
C VAL A 48 -0.75 -6.51 -5.60
N CYS A 49 -1.34 -5.93 -4.56
CA CYS A 49 -1.67 -6.68 -3.34
C CYS A 49 -2.71 -7.77 -3.60
N CYS A 50 -3.76 -7.46 -4.38
CA CYS A 50 -4.81 -8.42 -4.74
C CYS A 50 -4.30 -9.55 -5.65
N GLY A 51 -3.35 -9.26 -6.54
CA GLY A 51 -2.86 -10.23 -7.51
C GLY A 51 -3.83 -10.47 -8.67
N GLY A 52 -3.58 -11.54 -9.43
CA GLY A 52 -4.34 -11.85 -10.65
C GLY A 52 -4.12 -10.82 -11.75
N GLU A 53 -4.94 -10.86 -12.80
CA GLU A 53 -4.76 -10.03 -14.01
C GLU A 53 -4.58 -8.53 -13.72
N ARG A 54 -5.22 -8.03 -12.65
CA ARG A 54 -5.13 -6.62 -12.23
C ARG A 54 -3.72 -6.21 -11.78
N ALA A 55 -2.91 -7.15 -11.31
CA ALA A 55 -1.52 -6.88 -10.90
C ALA A 55 -0.55 -6.77 -12.09
N GLY A 56 -1.02 -6.95 -13.33
CA GLY A 56 -0.21 -6.81 -14.54
C GLY A 56 0.96 -7.78 -14.55
N GLN A 57 2.18 -7.27 -14.65
CA GLN A 57 3.40 -8.10 -14.66
C GLN A 57 3.60 -8.93 -13.38
N ALA A 58 2.92 -8.58 -12.30
CA ALA A 58 2.96 -9.31 -11.04
C ALA A 58 1.78 -10.29 -10.86
N ALA A 59 0.96 -10.52 -11.89
CA ALA A 59 -0.25 -11.35 -11.81
C ALA A 59 0.00 -12.75 -11.25
N ASP A 60 1.04 -13.41 -11.76
CA ASP A 60 1.39 -14.80 -11.45
C ASP A 60 2.38 -14.93 -10.28
N GLU A 61 2.77 -13.81 -9.67
CA GLU A 61 3.77 -13.78 -8.63
C GLU A 61 3.17 -14.14 -7.26
N ALA A 62 3.92 -14.93 -6.48
CA ALA A 62 3.56 -15.25 -5.11
C ALA A 62 3.48 -13.97 -4.24
N PRO A 63 2.63 -13.93 -3.18
CA PRO A 63 2.47 -12.73 -2.33
C PRO A 63 3.80 -12.16 -1.82
N GLY A 64 4.77 -13.01 -1.45
CA GLY A 64 6.08 -12.55 -1.00
C GLY A 64 6.90 -11.84 -2.08
N THR A 65 6.82 -12.27 -3.35
CA THR A 65 7.49 -11.58 -4.47
C THR A 65 6.82 -10.25 -4.75
N ARG A 66 5.48 -10.22 -4.75
CA ARG A 66 4.70 -8.98 -4.92
C ARG A 66 5.00 -7.97 -3.81
N PHE A 67 5.11 -8.43 -2.57
CA PHE A 67 5.50 -7.57 -1.44
C PHE A 67 6.89 -6.95 -1.64
N ARG A 68 7.90 -7.75 -2.04
CA ARG A 68 9.24 -7.21 -2.35
C ARG A 68 9.19 -6.15 -3.46
N TRP A 69 8.36 -6.37 -4.47
CA TRP A 69 8.17 -5.43 -5.58
C TRP A 69 7.53 -4.11 -5.14
N LEU A 70 6.58 -4.16 -4.19
CA LEU A 70 5.92 -2.99 -3.59
C LEU A 70 6.86 -2.18 -2.71
N THR A 71 7.81 -2.83 -2.03
CA THR A 71 8.77 -2.16 -1.14
C THR A 71 9.97 -1.55 -1.87
N ALA A 72 10.14 -1.83 -3.16
CA ALA A 72 11.20 -1.24 -3.96
C ALA A 72 10.89 0.24 -4.30
N PRO A 73 11.80 1.20 -4.06
CA PRO A 73 11.58 2.60 -4.41
C PRO A 73 11.52 2.77 -5.93
N ARG A 74 10.33 3.02 -6.48
CA ARG A 74 10.12 3.11 -7.94
C ARG A 74 9.23 4.25 -8.43
N SER A 75 8.54 4.96 -7.54
CA SER A 75 7.66 6.07 -7.92
C SER A 75 8.08 7.34 -7.20
N THR A 76 8.20 8.44 -7.93
CA THR A 76 8.48 9.77 -7.37
C THR A 76 7.27 10.41 -6.67
N ILE A 77 6.07 9.83 -6.84
CA ILE A 77 4.80 10.32 -6.26
C ILE A 77 4.43 9.51 -5.02
N LEU A 78 4.53 8.18 -5.09
CA LEU A 78 4.23 7.27 -4.00
C LEU A 78 5.49 6.52 -3.60
N GLN A 79 6.08 6.90 -2.48
CA GLN A 79 7.26 6.25 -1.96
C GLN A 79 6.87 5.20 -0.91
N PRO A 80 7.34 3.95 -1.01
CA PRO A 80 7.20 2.99 0.07
C PRO A 80 8.02 3.46 1.28
N GLY A 81 7.42 3.36 2.48
CA GLY A 81 8.14 3.59 3.74
C GLY A 81 9.03 2.40 4.12
N PRO A 82 9.82 2.52 5.21
CA PRO A 82 10.59 1.41 5.75
C PRO A 82 9.71 0.20 6.08
N VAL A 83 10.26 -1.00 5.90
CA VAL A 83 9.59 -2.24 6.29
C VAL A 83 9.82 -2.50 7.77
N HIS A 84 8.73 -2.69 8.52
CA HIS A 84 8.76 -3.05 9.93
C HIS A 84 8.23 -4.47 10.14
N ALA A 85 8.91 -5.26 10.96
CA ALA A 85 8.46 -6.59 11.34
C ALA A 85 7.53 -6.53 12.56
N GLY A 86 6.63 -7.51 12.67
CA GLY A 86 5.69 -7.61 13.79
C GLY A 86 5.03 -8.99 13.85
N LEU A 87 4.21 -9.21 14.88
CA LEU A 87 3.45 -10.44 15.09
C LEU A 87 1.96 -10.11 15.12
N THR A 88 1.14 -10.96 14.50
CA THR A 88 -0.32 -10.86 14.53
C THR A 88 -0.94 -12.22 14.28
N GLU A 89 -2.09 -12.45 14.91
CA GLU A 89 -2.95 -13.61 14.64
C GLU A 89 -4.04 -13.29 13.61
N ASP A 90 -4.23 -12.02 13.25
CA ASP A 90 -5.16 -11.59 12.20
C ASP A 90 -4.54 -10.44 11.40
N PRO A 91 -3.92 -10.73 10.24
CA PRO A 91 -3.27 -9.69 9.44
C PRO A 91 -4.27 -8.73 8.79
N LYS A 92 -5.55 -9.11 8.63
CA LYS A 92 -6.57 -8.23 8.08
C LYS A 92 -7.02 -7.21 9.13
N ALA A 93 -7.30 -7.66 10.36
CA ALA A 93 -7.61 -6.75 11.46
C ALA A 93 -6.42 -5.83 11.78
N GLU A 94 -5.19 -6.37 11.73
CA GLU A 94 -3.99 -5.56 11.95
C GLU A 94 -3.79 -4.50 10.86
N LEU A 95 -4.08 -4.82 9.60
CA LEU A 95 -4.05 -3.84 8.51
C LEU A 95 -5.03 -2.68 8.76
N ASP A 96 -6.25 -2.96 9.20
CA ASP A 96 -7.24 -1.92 9.50
C ASP A 96 -6.83 -1.08 10.73
N ARG A 97 -6.24 -1.73 11.76
CA ARG A 97 -5.67 -1.05 12.94
C ARG A 97 -4.53 -0.10 12.56
N LEU A 98 -3.57 -0.58 11.76
CA LEU A 98 -2.42 0.20 11.32
C LEU A 98 -2.82 1.38 10.43
N LEU A 99 -3.83 1.21 9.57
CA LEU A 99 -4.39 2.33 8.80
C LEU A 99 -4.89 3.44 9.74
N HIS A 100 -5.62 3.07 10.80
CA HIS A 100 -6.13 4.04 11.75
C HIS A 100 -5.01 4.73 12.53
N LEU A 101 -3.96 4.00 12.92
CA LEU A 101 -2.87 4.54 13.73
C LEU A 101 -1.87 5.41 12.94
N LEU A 102 -1.58 5.04 11.69
CA LEU A 102 -0.45 5.59 10.93
C LEU A 102 -0.85 6.54 9.79
N VAL A 103 -2.13 6.59 9.45
CA VAL A 103 -2.63 7.35 8.28
C VAL A 103 -3.78 8.29 8.64
N LYS A 104 -4.78 7.80 9.39
CA LYS A 104 -5.96 8.58 9.77
C LYS A 104 -5.69 9.52 10.93
#